data_AF-A0A962QUC8-F1
#
_entry.id   AF-A0A962QUC8-F1
#
_cell.length_a   1.000
_cell.length_b   1.000
_cell.length_c   1.000
_cell.angle_alpha   90.00
_cell.angle_beta   90.00
_cell.angle_gamma   90.00
#
_symmetry.space_group_name_H-M   'P 1'
#
loop_
_entity.id
_entity.type
_entity.pdbx_description
1 polymer ?
#
loop_
_entity_poly.entity_id
_entity_poly.type
_entity_poly.pdbx_seq_one_letter_code
_entity_poly.pdbx_strand_id
1 'polypeptide(L)' 'MKIAILSRNPKLYSTRRLVEAAEQRGHEVRVLDVLRCYMNITSMRPSIHYKGEDLNGFDAVIPRI' A
#
# COMPACT_ATOMS: atom_id res chain seq x y z
N MET A 1 -3.79 12.59 3.42
CA MET A 1 -3.02 11.44 3.95
C MET A 1 -2.57 10.59 2.78
N LYS A 2 -1.43 9.92 2.92
CA LYS A 2 -0.91 8.94 1.97
C LYS A 2 -1.24 7.54 2.50
N ILE A 3 -2.13 6.84 1.82
CA ILE A 3 -2.69 5.56 2.26
C ILE A 3 -2.17 4.44 1.35
N ALA A 4 -1.65 3.37 1.96
CA ALA A 4 -1.34 2.13 1.25
C ALA A 4 -2.52 1.15 1.36
N ILE A 5 -2.99 0.62 0.23
CA ILE A 5 -3.95 -0.49 0.21
C ILE A 5 -3.22 -1.75 -0.22
N LEU A 6 -3.13 -2.72 0.67
CA LEU A 6 -2.50 -4.01 0.39
C LEU A 6 -3.51 -4.94 -0.29
N SER A 7 -3.34 -5.21 -1.58
CA SER A 7 -4.29 -6.02 -2.36
C SER A 7 -3.64 -6.59 -3.62
N ARG A 8 -3.84 -7.88 -3.89
CA ARG A 8 -3.26 -8.56 -5.07
C ARG A 8 -3.82 -8.11 -6.41
N ASN A 9 -5.07 -7.61 -6.44
CA ASN A 9 -5.71 -7.18 -7.68
C ASN A 9 -6.41 -5.83 -7.49
N PRO A 10 -5.88 -4.73 -8.06
CA PRO A 10 -6.47 -3.40 -7.95
C PRO A 10 -7.82 -3.28 -8.67
N LYS A 11 -8.13 -4.17 -9.61
CA LYS A 11 -9.38 -4.16 -10.38
C LYS A 11 -10.56 -4.76 -9.64
N LEU A 12 -10.35 -5.41 -8.49
CA LEU A 12 -11.44 -5.96 -7.69
C LEU A 12 -12.32 -4.82 -7.15
N TYR A 13 -13.63 -5.03 -7.15
CA TYR A 13 -14.62 -4.02 -6.77
C TYR A 13 -14.31 -3.39 -5.40
N SER A 14 -14.00 -4.21 -4.39
CA SER A 14 -13.66 -3.73 -3.05
C SER A 14 -12.45 -2.81 -3.03
N THR A 15 -11.34 -3.19 -3.69
CA THR A 15 -10.16 -2.33 -3.80
C THR A 15 -10.48 -1.04 -4.54
N ARG A 16 -11.20 -1.12 -5.65
CA ARG A 16 -11.59 0.07 -6.43
C ARG A 16 -12.43 1.04 -5.60
N ARG A 17 -13.42 0.52 -4.86
CA ARG A 17 -14.26 1.34 -3.96
C ARG A 17 -13.49 2.00 -2.83
N LEU A 18 -12.49 1.31 -2.27
CA LEU A 18 -11.62 1.89 -1.24
C LEU A 18 -10.77 3.04 -1.80
N VAL A 19 -10.20 2.85 -3.00
CA VAL A 19 -9.45 3.90 -3.71
C VAL A 19 -10.35 5.10 -3.97
N GLU A 20 -11.50 4.90 -4.62
CA GLU A 20 -12.47 5.96 -4.93
C GLU A 20 -12.90 6.73 -3.67
N ALA A 21 -13.20 6.02 -2.57
CA ALA A 21 -13.66 6.65 -1.34
C ALA A 21 -12.59 7.48 -0.62
N ALA A 22 -11.32 7.10 -0.76
CA ALA A 22 -10.18 7.81 -0.21
C ALA A 22 -9.80 9.01 -1.08
N GLU A 23 -9.80 8.86 -2.42
CA GLU A 23 -9.60 9.96 -3.36
C GLU A 23 -10.69 11.04 -3.23
N GLN A 24 -11.96 10.64 -3.07
CA GLN A 24 -13.07 11.56 -2.80
C GLN A 24 -12.91 12.39 -1.52
N ARG A 25 -12.11 11.90 -0.57
CA ARG A 25 -11.76 12.61 0.68
C ARG A 25 -10.44 13.38 0.58
N GLY A 26 -9.86 13.48 -0.62
CA GLY A 26 -8.59 14.18 -0.86
C GLY A 26 -7.37 13.45 -0.30
N HIS A 27 -7.42 12.13 -0.22
CA HIS A 27 -6.27 11.32 0.19
C HIS A 27 -5.51 10.77 -1.02
N GLU A 28 -4.19 10.67 -0.90
CA GLU A 28 -3.34 9.98 -1.86
C GLU A 28 -3.39 8.49 -1.57
N VAL A 29 -3.59 7.66 -2.59
CA VAL A 29 -3.77 6.21 -2.41
C VAL A 29 -2.81 5.45 -3.32
N ARG A 30 -2.11 4.46 -2.77
CA ARG A 30 -1.30 3.51 -3.55
C ARG A 30 -1.76 2.09 -3.26
N VAL A 31 -2.17 1.37 -4.29
CA VAL A 31 -2.45 -0.07 -4.19
C VAL A 31 -1.15 -0.84 -4.38
N LEU A 32 -0.81 -1.69 -3.41
CA LEU A 32 0.42 -2.50 -3.40
C LEU A 32 0.07 -3.98 -3.42
N ASP A 33 0.66 -4.71 -4.37
CA ASP A 33 0.61 -6.16 -4.39
C ASP A 33 1.57 -6.72 -3.34
N VAL A 34 1.01 -7.28 -2.27
CA VAL A 34 1.76 -7.76 -1.11
C VAL A 34 2.82 -8.79 -1.51
N LEU A 35 2.54 -9.62 -2.53
CA LEU A 35 3.47 -10.66 -2.97
C LEU A 35 4.70 -10.12 -3.70
N ARG A 36 4.68 -8.84 -4.11
CA ARG A 36 5.82 -8.16 -4.72
C ARG A 36 6.56 -7.26 -3.73
N CYS A 37 6.08 -7.18 -2.49
CA CYS A 37 6.78 -6.50 -1.41
C CYS A 37 7.83 -7.46 -0.84
N TYR A 38 9.04 -6.95 -0.60
CA TYR A 38 10.10 -7.70 0.07
C TYR A 38 10.69 -6.82 1.17
N MET A 39 11.11 -7.45 2.27
CA MET A 39 11.46 -6.75 3.50
C MET A 39 12.90 -7.03 3.89
N ASN A 40 13.60 -5.98 4.30
CA ASN A 40 14.77 -6.14 5.14
C ASN A 40 14.30 -6.25 6.60
N ILE A 41 14.56 -7.39 7.23
CA ILE A 41 14.14 -7.69 8.60
C ILE A 41 15.24 -7.43 9.64
N THR A 42 16.38 -6.85 9.23
CA THR A 42 17.46 -6.52 10.16
C THR A 42 17.00 -5.48 11.19
N SER A 43 17.20 -5.78 12.47
CA SER A 43 16.60 -5.03 13.58
C SER A 43 17.04 -3.56 13.65
N MET A 44 18.21 -3.21 13.10
CA MET A 44 18.70 -1.82 13.14
C MET A 44 17.98 -0.90 12.15
N ARG A 45 17.60 -1.41 10.97
CA ARG A 45 16.99 -0.63 9.89
C ARG A 45 16.04 -1.52 9.08
N PRO A 46 14.87 -1.87 9.65
CA PRO A 46 13.87 -2.59 8.89
C PRO A 46 13.34 -1.69 7.76
N SER A 47 13.15 -2.26 6.58
CA SER A 47 12.62 -1.54 5.41
C SER A 47 11.75 -2.47 4.58
N ILE A 48 10.81 -1.89 3.83
CA ILE A 48 9.94 -2.63 2.91
C ILE A 48 10.14 -2.04 1.53
N HIS A 49 10.45 -2.87 0.56
CA HIS A 49 10.67 -2.46 -0.82
C HIS A 49 9.61 -3.02 -1.74
N TYR A 50 9.27 -2.28 -2.80
CA TYR A 50 8.36 -2.69 -3.85
C TYR A 50 8.91 -2.26 -5.20
N LYS A 51 9.18 -3.23 -6.07
CA LYS A 51 9.76 -3.00 -7.41
C LYS A 51 11.04 -2.14 -7.39
N GLY A 52 11.93 -2.33 -6.40
CA GLY A 52 13.17 -1.57 -6.28
C GLY A 52 13.04 -0.25 -5.52
N GLU A 53 11.83 0.21 -5.21
CA GLU A 53 11.61 1.43 -4.43
C GLU A 53 11.37 1.12 -2.96
N ASP A 54 11.93 1.93 -2.07
CA ASP A 54 11.62 1.87 -0.64
C ASP A 54 10.22 2.44 -0.35
N LEU A 55 9.40 1.69 0.38
CA LEU A 55 8.02 2.03 0.70
C LEU A 55 7.96 2.86 1.98
N ASN A 56 8.12 4.18 1.83
CA ASN A 56 8.10 5.12 2.95
C ASN A 56 7.00 6.18 2.85
N GLY A 57 6.69 6.77 4.02
CA GLY A 57 5.82 7.94 4.15
C GLY A 57 4.32 7.65 4.01
N PHE A 58 3.87 6.44 4.33
CA PHE A 58 2.44 6.15 4.44
C PHE A 58 1.93 6.49 5.84
N ASP A 59 0.80 7.21 5.90
CA ASP A 59 0.13 7.56 7.16
C ASP A 59 -0.75 6.40 7.65
N ALA A 60 -1.24 5.56 6.74
CA ALA A 60 -2.11 4.44 7.05
C ALA A 60 -1.96 3.30 6.04
N VAL A 61 -2.22 2.08 6.52
CA VAL A 61 -2.20 0.85 5.72
C VAL A 61 -3.53 0.11 5.88
N ILE A 62 -4.19 -0.21 4.77
CA ILE A 62 -5.45 -0.98 4.74
C ILE A 62 -5.15 -2.37 4.15
N PRO A 63 -5.15 -3.43 4.98
CA PRO A 63 -5.02 -4.79 4.48
C PRO A 63 -6.33 -5.28 3.84
N ARG A 64 -6.26 -5.65 2.56
CA ARG A 64 -7.36 -6.27 1.79
C ARG A 64 -6.85 -7.56 1.15
N ILE A 65 -6.77 -8.60 1.98
CA ILE A 65 -6.27 -9.94 1.65
C ILE A 65 -7.31 -10.72 0.86
#